data_AF-A0A0P6WJZ5-F1
#
_entry.id   AF-A0A0P6WJZ5-F1
#
_cell.length_a   1.000
_cell.length_b   1.000
_cell.length_c   1.000
_cell.angle_alpha   90.00
_cell.angle_beta   90.00
_cell.angle_gamma   90.00
#
_symmetry.space_group_name_H-M   'P 1'
#
loop_
_entity.id
_entity.type
_entity.pdbx_description
1 polymer ?
#
loop_
_entity_poly.entity_id
_entity_poly.type
_entity_poly.pdbx_seq_one_letter_code
_entity_poly.pdbx_strand_id
1 'polypeptide(L)' 'MALNALVWLLSDESRAERLLALTGLTPDILRAGLGERAVLGAVLEFLAAHEPDLVAAAQALGTEPQKLADAARSLTR' A
#
# COMPACT_ATOMS: atom_id res chain seq x y z
N MET A 1 7.68 -7.01 1.41
CA MET A 1 6.48 -6.63 2.18
C MET A 1 5.75 -5.48 1.47
N ALA A 2 6.24 -4.23 1.53
CA ALA A 2 5.57 -3.07 0.93
C ALA A 2 5.30 -3.21 -0.58
N LEU A 3 6.29 -3.66 -1.36
CA LEU A 3 6.13 -3.86 -2.80
C LEU A 3 5.10 -4.94 -3.14
N ASN A 4 5.02 -6.02 -2.36
CA ASN A 4 4.02 -7.08 -2.55
C ASN A 4 2.61 -6.57 -2.22
N ALA A 5 2.48 -5.69 -1.21
CA ALA A 5 1.21 -5.06 -0.86
C ALA A 5 0.76 -4.10 -1.98
N LEU A 6 1.70 -3.36 -2.58
CA LEU A 6 1.44 -2.56 -3.77
C LEU A 6 0.97 -3.43 -4.95
N VAL A 7 1.64 -4.54 -5.23
CA VAL A 7 1.20 -5.47 -6.29
C VAL A 7 -0.21 -5.99 -6.03
N TRP A 8 -0.55 -6.36 -4.80
CA TRP A 8 -1.89 -6.81 -4.43
C TRP A 8 -2.96 -5.72 -4.62
N LEU A 9 -2.63 -4.48 -4.26
CA LEU A 9 -3.50 -3.31 -4.49
C LEU A 9 -3.73 -3.07 -5.98
N LEU A 10 -2.67 -3.13 -6.78
CA LEU A 10 -2.74 -2.89 -8.23
C LEU A 10 -3.33 -4.06 -9.03
N SER A 11 -3.50 -5.23 -8.40
CA SER A 11 -4.12 -6.40 -9.03
C SER A 11 -5.65 -6.28 -9.17
N ASP A 12 -6.25 -5.23 -8.62
CA ASP A 12 -7.68 -4.93 -8.71
C ASP A 12 -7.88 -3.46 -9.07
N GLU A 13 -8.62 -3.24 -10.14
CA GLU A 13 -8.83 -1.91 -10.72
C GLU A 13 -9.50 -0.96 -9.72
N SER A 14 -10.47 -1.44 -8.94
CA SER A 14 -11.17 -0.62 -7.95
C SER A 14 -10.26 -0.18 -6.80
N ARG A 15 -9.34 -1.06 -6.37
CA ARG A 15 -8.34 -0.73 -5.33
C ARG A 15 -7.31 0.25 -5.87
N ALA A 16 -6.84 0.05 -7.10
CA ALA A 16 -5.89 0.92 -7.76
C ALA A 16 -6.46 2.33 -7.95
N GLU A 17 -7.70 2.47 -8.45
CA GLU A 17 -8.36 3.76 -8.62
C GLU A 17 -8.51 4.52 -7.29
N ARG A 18 -8.95 3.83 -6.23
CA ARG A 18 -9.05 4.43 -4.89
C ARG A 18 -7.70 4.89 -4.35
N LEU A 19 -6.65 4.08 -4.53
CA LEU A 19 -5.30 4.45 -4.12
C LEU A 19 -4.88 5.76 -4.78
N LEU A 20 -5.00 5.86 -6.11
CA LEU A 20 -4.62 7.08 -6.85
C LEU A 20 -5.48 8.28 -6.44
N ALA A 21 -6.79 8.10 -6.30
CA ALA A 21 -7.72 9.17 -5.94
C ALA A 21 -7.49 9.72 -4.52
N LEU A 22 -7.18 8.85 -3.55
CA LEU A 22 -7.04 9.22 -2.15
C LEU A 22 -5.62 9.64 -1.75
N THR A 23 -4.60 9.16 -2.45
CA THR A 23 -3.20 9.53 -2.16
C THR A 23 -2.67 10.66 -3.06
N GLY A 24 -3.35 10.95 -4.17
CA GLY A 24 -2.86 11.89 -5.19
C GLY A 24 -1.68 11.35 -6.00
N LEU A 25 -1.30 10.08 -5.81
CA LEU A 25 -0.28 9.42 -6.61
C LEU A 25 -0.79 9.21 -8.04
N THR A 26 0.12 9.21 -9.00
CA THR A 26 -0.14 8.81 -10.39
C THR A 26 0.62 7.53 -10.73
N PRO A 27 0.23 6.80 -11.79
CA PRO A 27 0.97 5.63 -12.23
C PRO A 27 2.45 5.91 -12.51
N ASP A 28 2.77 7.11 -13.02
CA ASP A 28 4.16 7.50 -13.31
C ASP A 28 4.95 7.77 -12.03
N ILE A 29 4.33 8.44 -11.04
CA ILE A 29 4.94 8.64 -9.72
C ILE A 29 5.16 7.29 -9.02
N LEU A 30 4.20 6.37 -9.12
CA LEU A 30 4.35 5.03 -8.55
C LEU A 30 5.53 4.27 -9.18
N ARG A 31 5.64 4.27 -10.52
CA ARG A 31 6.75 3.60 -11.22
C ARG A 31 8.10 4.22 -10.89
N ALA A 32 8.19 5.55 -10.88
CA ALA A 32 9.42 6.26 -10.52
C ALA A 32 9.78 6.08 -9.04
N GLY A 33 8.77 5.93 -8.19
CA GLY A 33 8.89 5.86 -6.74
C GLY A 33 8.93 4.46 -6.13
N LEU A 34 9.04 3.38 -6.92
CA LEU A 34 9.03 2.01 -6.37
C LEU A 34 10.16 1.74 -5.36
N GLY A 35 11.25 2.51 -5.41
CA GLY A 35 12.35 2.46 -4.43
C GLY A 35 12.29 3.52 -3.34
N GLU A 36 11.34 4.46 -3.42
CA GLU A 36 11.26 5.60 -2.52
C GLU A 36 10.43 5.26 -1.28
N ARG A 37 11.05 5.43 -0.10
CA ARG A 37 10.38 5.16 1.18
C ARG A 37 9.09 5.96 1.35
N ALA A 38 9.07 7.20 0.87
CA ALA A 38 7.89 8.06 0.97
C ALA A 38 6.70 7.50 0.17
N VAL A 39 6.95 6.98 -1.04
CA VAL A 39 5.91 6.39 -1.89
C VAL A 39 5.42 5.07 -1.31
N LEU A 40 6.34 4.20 -0.88
CA LEU A 40 5.99 2.93 -0.23
C LEU A 40 5.25 3.13 1.10
N GLY A 41 5.61 4.17 1.86
CA GLY A 41 4.93 4.60 3.08
C GLY A 41 3.50 5.03 2.80
N ALA A 42 3.30 5.94 1.85
CA ALA A 42 1.96 6.42 1.46
C ALA A 42 1.02 5.28 1.00
N VAL A 43 1.54 4.31 0.24
CA VAL A 43 0.78 3.12 -0.19
C VAL A 43 0.36 2.27 1.02
N LEU A 44 1.27 2.03 1.95
CA LEU A 44 0.97 1.23 3.14
C LEU A 44 0.08 1.97 4.13
N GLU A 45 0.17 3.30 4.23
CA GLU A 45 -0.75 4.12 5.01
C GLU A 45 -2.17 4.09 4.43
N PHE A 46 -2.30 4.22 3.11
CA PHE A 46 -3.58 4.02 2.42
C PHE A 46 -4.18 2.66 2.77
N LEU A 47 -3.38 1.59 2.68
CA LEU A 47 -3.83 0.25 2.99
C LEU A 47 -4.23 0.11 4.47
N ALA A 48 -3.44 0.68 5.38
CA ALA A 48 -3.71 0.64 6.82
C ALA A 48 -4.92 1.49 7.23
N ALA A 49 -5.29 2.51 6.44
CA ALA A 49 -6.47 3.34 6.67
C ALA A 49 -7.80 2.63 6.32
N HIS A 50 -7.76 1.46 5.67
CA HIS A 50 -8.94 0.67 5.34
C HIS A 50 -8.82 -0.77 5.85
N GLU A 51 -9.42 -1.05 7.01
CA GLU A 51 -9.31 -2.34 7.70
C GLU A 51 -9.68 -3.56 6.83
N PRO A 52 -10.76 -3.55 6.01
CA PRO A 52 -11.08 -4.69 5.14
C PRO A 52 -9.96 -5.03 4.14
N ASP A 53 -9.41 -4.01 3.47
CA ASP A 53 -8.30 -4.21 2.51
C ASP A 53 -7.02 -4.62 3.25
N LEU A 54 -6.76 -4.06 4.43
CA LEU A 54 -5.60 -4.43 5.26
C LEU A 54 -5.62 -5.90 5.64
N VAL A 55 -6.76 -6.42 6.11
CA VAL A 55 -6.92 -7.83 6.50
C VAL A 55 -6.81 -8.73 5.27
N ALA A 56 -7.46 -8.36 4.16
CA ALA A 56 -7.40 -9.14 2.92
C ALA A 56 -5.98 -9.20 2.33
N ALA A 57 -5.27 -8.07 2.32
CA ALA A 57 -3.87 -8.01 1.89
C ALA A 57 -2.98 -8.86 2.80
N ALA A 58 -3.14 -8.76 4.11
CA ALA A 58 -2.37 -9.54 5.06
C ALA A 58 -2.55 -11.06 4.85
N GLN A 59 -3.79 -11.50 4.63
CA GLN A 59 -4.10 -12.89 4.30
C GLN A 59 -3.43 -13.32 2.99
N ALA A 60 -3.55 -12.52 1.92
CA ALA A 60 -2.95 -12.82 0.62
C ALA A 60 -1.41 -12.85 0.67
N LEU A 61 -0.80 -12.05 1.54
CA LEU A 61 0.65 -11.97 1.73
C LEU A 61 1.17 -12.99 2.77
N GLY A 62 0.30 -13.75 3.43
CA GLY A 62 0.69 -14.68 4.49
C GLY A 62 1.33 -14.00 5.71
N THR A 63 0.87 -12.80 6.05
CA THR A 63 1.38 -11.99 7.16
C THR A 63 0.25 -11.51 8.08
N GLU A 64 0.61 -10.87 9.18
CA GLU A 64 -0.35 -10.25 10.10
C GLU A 64 -0.67 -8.81 9.65
N PRO A 65 -1.95 -8.37 9.74
CA PRO A 65 -2.35 -6.99 9.44
C PRO A 65 -1.50 -5.94 10.18
N GLN A 66 -1.18 -6.23 11.44
CA GLN A 66 -0.37 -5.36 12.29
C GLN A 66 1.03 -5.10 11.70
N LYS A 67 1.65 -6.11 11.06
CA LYS A 67 2.97 -5.95 10.44
C LYS A 67 2.94 -4.99 9.25
N LEU A 68 1.84 -4.95 8.50
CA LEU A 68 1.67 -3.98 7.42
C LEU A 68 1.47 -2.56 7.96
N ALA A 69 0.68 -2.41 9.03
CA ALA A 69 0.49 -1.11 9.71
C ALA A 69 1.78 -0.59 10.37
N ASP A 70 2.58 -1.47 10.98
CA ASP A 70 3.88 -1.12 11.54
C ASP A 70 4.88 -0.72 10.45
N ALA A 71 4.86 -1.42 9.31
CA ALA A 71 5.67 -1.07 8.16
C ALA A 71 5.32 0.32 7.62
N ALA A 72 4.03 0.67 7.54
CA ALA A 72 3.58 2.02 7.18
C ALA A 72 4.21 3.08 8.11
N ARG A 73 4.03 2.90 9.43
CA ARG A 73 4.59 3.81 10.45
C ARG A 73 6.11 3.95 10.36
N SER A 74 6.83 2.88 10.00
CA SER A 74 8.29 2.91 9.90
C SER A 74 8.83 3.68 8.68
N LEU A 75 8.03 3.80 7.61
CA LEU A 75 8.43 4.43 6.35
C LEU A 75 8.10 5.93 6.29
N THR A 76 7.11 6.38 7.08
CA THR A 76 6.71 7.79 7.14
C THR A 76 7.42 8.58 8.25
N ARG A 77 8.23 7.92 9.08
CA ARG A 77 9.00 8.52 10.17
C ARG A 77 10.42 8.90 9.75
#